data_AF-A0A484YVA5-F1
#
_entry.id   AF-A0A484YVA5-F1
#
_cell.length_a   1.000
_cell.length_b   1.000
_cell.length_c   1.000
_cell.angle_alpha   90.00
_cell.angle_beta   90.00
_cell.angle_gamma   90.00
#
_symmetry.space_group_name_H-M   'P 1'
#
loop_
_entity.id
_entity.type
_entity.pdbx_description
1 polymer ?
#
loop_
_entity_poly.entity_id
_entity_poly.type
_entity_poly.pdbx_seq_one_letter_code
_entity_poly.pdbx_strand_id
1 'polypeptide(L)'
;MNREKGVSSLALVLMLLILGSLLLQGMSQQDRSFASRVSMESQSLRRQAIVQSALEWGKMHSWQTQPAVQCLLYAATGARVCLRLLAE
;
A
#
# COMPACT_ATOMS: atom_id res chain seq x y z
N MET A 1 19.84 27.00 -51.91
CA MET A 1 18.88 25.87 -51.98
C MET A 1 19.54 24.62 -51.39
N ASN A 2 19.51 24.47 -50.06
CA ASN A 2 19.94 23.25 -49.33
C ASN A 2 19.49 23.29 -47.85
N ARG A 3 18.39 24.01 -47.57
CA ARG A 3 17.87 24.26 -46.21
C ARG A 3 16.73 23.32 -45.83
N GLU A 4 16.46 22.30 -46.65
CA GLU A 4 15.31 21.38 -46.46
C GLU A 4 15.75 20.03 -45.90
N LYS A 5 16.97 19.55 -46.24
CA LYS A 5 17.45 18.24 -45.80
C LYS A 5 17.86 18.18 -44.32
N GLY A 6 18.29 19.30 -43.73
CA GLY A 6 18.63 19.38 -42.30
C GLY A 6 17.40 19.42 -41.39
N VAL A 7 16.31 20.07 -41.84
CA VAL A 7 15.08 20.23 -41.06
C VAL A 7 14.31 18.92 -40.97
N SER A 8 14.30 18.12 -42.04
CA SER A 8 13.66 16.80 -42.05
C SER A 8 14.36 15.79 -41.15
N SER A 9 15.69 15.84 -41.04
CA SER A 9 16.45 14.96 -40.14
C SER A 9 16.29 15.40 -38.69
N LEU A 10 16.30 16.71 -38.43
CA LEU A 10 16.13 17.25 -37.08
C LEU A 10 14.72 16.98 -36.53
N ALA A 11 13.68 17.13 -37.35
CA ALA A 11 12.30 16.80 -36.97
C ALA A 11 12.15 15.32 -36.60
N LEU A 12 12.79 14.42 -37.34
CA LEU A 12 12.75 12.98 -37.07
C LEU A 12 13.45 12.64 -35.74
N VAL A 13 14.60 13.25 -35.46
CA VAL A 13 15.30 13.06 -34.17
C VAL A 13 14.47 13.59 -33.01
N LEU A 14 13.84 14.77 -33.15
CA LEU A 14 12.96 15.32 -32.13
C LEU A 14 11.75 14.42 -31.87
N MET A 15 11.13 13.87 -32.91
CA MET A 15 10.03 12.91 -32.78
C MET A 15 10.46 11.64 -32.03
N LEU A 16 11.65 11.11 -32.33
CA LEU A 16 12.21 9.95 -31.63
C LEU A 16 12.49 10.26 -30.15
N LEU A 17 12.99 11.45 -29.83
CA LEU A 17 13.22 11.88 -28.44
C LEU A 17 11.93 12.06 -27.66
N ILE A 18 10.88 12.61 -28.28
CA ILE A 18 9.55 12.73 -27.67
C ILE A 18 8.94 11.34 -27.42
N LEU A 19 9.04 10.43 -28.39
CA LEU A 19 8.58 9.05 -28.21
C LEU A 19 9.35 8.32 -27.10
N GLY A 20 10.68 8.46 -27.06
CA GLY A 20 11.51 7.86 -26.01
C GLY A 20 11.19 8.41 -24.62
N SER A 21 10.96 9.72 -24.50
CA SER A 21 10.57 10.34 -23.23
C SER A 21 9.17 9.94 -22.78
N LEU A 22 8.20 9.80 -23.70
CA LEU A 22 6.86 9.30 -23.39
C LEU A 22 6.87 7.83 -22.96
N LEU A 23 7.69 6.97 -23.59
CA LEU A 23 7.84 5.58 -23.18
C LEU A 23 8.48 5.45 -21.78
N LEU A 24 9.53 6.23 -21.50
CA LEU A 24 10.14 6.28 -20.16
C LEU A 24 9.17 6.81 -19.10
N GLN A 25 8.39 7.85 -19.43
CA GLN A 25 7.40 8.43 -18.52
C GLN A 25 6.23 7.46 -18.28
N GLY A 26 5.75 6.79 -19.33
CA GLY A 26 4.71 5.76 -19.25
C GLY A 26 5.12 4.60 -18.34
N MET A 27 6.36 4.13 -18.45
CA MET A 27 6.92 3.12 -17.53
C MET A 27 7.01 3.64 -16.09
N SER A 28 7.46 4.87 -15.89
CA SER A 28 7.59 5.46 -14.53
C SER A 28 6.25 5.73 -13.82
N GLN A 29 5.16 5.93 -14.57
CA GLN A 29 3.80 6.05 -14.01
C GLN A 29 3.16 4.68 -13.74
N GLN A 30 3.51 3.66 -14.53
CA GLN A 30 3.00 2.31 -14.36
C GLN A 30 3.53 1.68 -13.06
N ASP A 31 4.80 1.90 -12.72
CA ASP A 31 5.37 1.45 -11.45
C ASP A 31 4.69 2.10 -10.25
N ARG A 32 4.40 3.40 -10.31
CA ARG A 32 3.71 4.10 -9.20
C ARG A 32 2.24 3.72 -9.07
N SER A 33 1.56 3.47 -10.18
CA SER A 33 0.13 3.14 -10.18
C SER A 33 -0.14 1.67 -9.82
N PHE A 34 0.77 0.76 -10.16
CA PHE A 34 0.70 -0.65 -9.78
C PHE A 34 1.22 -0.87 -8.36
N ALA A 35 2.35 -0.24 -7.98
CA ALA A 35 2.82 -0.26 -6.60
C ALA A 35 1.83 0.41 -5.65
N SER A 36 1.14 1.48 -6.04
CA SER A 36 0.09 2.10 -5.22
C SER A 36 -1.11 1.16 -5.01
N ARG A 37 -1.58 0.45 -6.05
CA ARG A 37 -2.69 -0.51 -5.90
C ARG A 37 -2.31 -1.74 -5.08
N VAL A 38 -1.13 -2.33 -5.32
CA VAL A 38 -0.62 -3.47 -4.54
C VAL A 38 -0.22 -3.06 -3.11
N SER A 39 0.26 -1.83 -2.91
CA SER A 39 0.56 -1.29 -1.56
C SER A 39 -0.69 -1.02 -0.74
N MET A 40 -1.77 -0.51 -1.36
CA MET A 40 -3.05 -0.32 -0.67
C MET A 40 -3.69 -1.67 -0.31
N GLU A 41 -3.66 -2.64 -1.22
CA GLU A 41 -4.18 -3.99 -0.97
C GLU A 41 -3.36 -4.71 0.11
N SER A 42 -2.03 -4.68 0.03
CA SER A 42 -1.16 -5.25 1.06
C SER A 42 -1.28 -4.54 2.41
N GLN A 43 -1.55 -3.23 2.45
CA GLN A 43 -1.80 -2.52 3.70
C GLN A 43 -3.14 -2.94 4.32
N SER A 44 -4.19 -3.10 3.51
CA SER A 44 -5.49 -3.63 3.96
C SER A 44 -5.33 -5.04 4.52
N LEU A 45 -4.64 -5.93 3.80
CA LEU A 45 -4.36 -7.30 4.24
C LEU A 45 -3.52 -7.33 5.52
N ARG A 46 -2.50 -6.48 5.62
CA ARG A 46 -1.65 -6.39 6.82
C ARG A 46 -2.43 -5.91 8.03
N ARG A 47 -3.34 -4.93 7.86
CA ARG A 47 -4.22 -4.47 8.93
C ARG A 47 -5.17 -5.57 9.39
N GLN A 48 -5.73 -6.35 8.45
CA GLN A 48 -6.56 -7.51 8.78
C GLN A 48 -5.75 -8.56 9.55
N ALA A 49 -4.54 -8.89 9.09
CA ALA A 49 -3.67 -9.84 9.77
C ALA A 49 -3.35 -9.40 11.21
N ILE A 50 -3.05 -8.12 11.44
CA ILE A 50 -2.81 -7.58 12.79
C ILE A 50 -4.03 -7.78 13.69
N VAL A 51 -5.24 -7.46 13.20
CA VAL A 51 -6.48 -7.61 13.98
C VAL A 51 -6.74 -9.08 14.29
N GLN A 52 -6.57 -9.98 13.32
CA GLN A 52 -6.76 -11.42 13.49
C GLN A 52 -5.74 -12.00 14.49
N SER A 53 -4.46 -11.68 14.35
CA SER A 53 -3.43 -12.12 15.28
C SER A 53 -3.65 -11.58 16.70
N ALA A 54 -4.09 -10.32 16.83
CA ALA A 54 -4.42 -9.73 18.13
C ALA A 54 -5.64 -10.40 18.78
N LEU A 55 -6.66 -10.74 17.98
CA LEU A 55 -7.84 -11.46 18.46
C LEU A 55 -7.49 -12.85 18.98
N GLU A 56 -6.71 -13.64 18.22
CA GLU A 56 -6.29 -14.98 18.63
C GLU A 56 -5.42 -14.94 19.88
N TRP A 57 -4.50 -13.97 19.99
CA TRP A 57 -3.74 -13.74 21.21
C TRP A 57 -4.66 -13.43 22.40
N GLY A 58 -5.69 -12.60 22.20
CA GLY A 58 -6.69 -12.29 23.21
C GLY A 58 -7.50 -13.51 23.67
N LYS A 59 -7.83 -14.43 22.77
CA LYS A 59 -8.51 -15.69 23.13
C LYS A 59 -7.64 -16.62 23.99
N MET A 60 -6.33 -16.61 23.78
CA MET A 60 -5.38 -17.37 24.59
C MET A 60 -5.19 -16.78 26.00
N HIS A 61 -5.58 -15.52 26.22
CA HIS A 61 -5.37 -14.84 27.49
C HIS A 61 -6.46 -15.20 28.52
N SER A 62 -6.03 -15.48 29.75
CA SER A 62 -6.95 -15.70 30.87
C SER A 62 -7.47 -14.35 31.37
N TRP A 63 -8.69 -14.00 30.98
CA TRP A 63 -9.33 -12.76 31.40
C TRP A 63 -9.86 -12.86 32.83
N GLN A 64 -9.68 -11.81 33.63
CA GLN A 64 -10.34 -11.71 34.93
C GLN A 64 -11.82 -11.35 34.71
N THR A 65 -12.69 -11.61 35.67
CA THR A 65 -14.13 -11.27 35.56
C THR A 65 -14.48 -9.89 36.13
N GLN A 66 -13.48 -9.07 36.50
CA GLN A 66 -13.63 -7.71 37.06
C GLN A 66 -12.53 -6.81 36.45
N PRO A 67 -12.74 -5.51 36.11
CA PRO A 67 -13.96 -4.70 36.02
C PRO A 67 -14.53 -4.65 34.58
N ALA A 68 -15.53 -3.78 34.36
CA ALA A 68 -16.44 -3.69 33.19
C ALA A 68 -15.82 -3.76 31.78
N VAL A 69 -14.52 -3.45 31.62
CA VAL A 69 -13.75 -3.69 30.39
C VAL A 69 -12.29 -3.89 30.79
N GLN A 70 -11.69 -5.02 30.41
CA GLN A 70 -10.24 -5.22 30.52
C GLN A 70 -9.63 -5.07 29.14
N CYS A 71 -8.72 -4.11 28.98
CA CYS A 71 -7.97 -3.91 27.74
C CYS A 71 -6.49 -4.19 27.97
N LEU A 72 -5.91 -5.03 27.12
CA LEU A 72 -4.50 -5.37 27.12
C LEU A 72 -3.84 -4.90 25.83
N LEU A 73 -2.58 -4.49 25.92
CA LEU A 73 -1.78 -4.09 24.77
C LEU A 73 -0.98 -5.29 24.26
N TYR A 74 -1.19 -5.66 23.00
CA TYR A 74 -0.40 -6.68 22.34
C TYR A 74 0.87 -6.06 21.74
N ALA A 75 1.97 -6.11 22.50
CA ALA A 75 3.22 -5.42 22.17
C ALA A 75 3.81 -5.78 20.79
N ALA A 76 3.57 -7.00 20.28
CA ALA A 76 4.10 -7.43 18.98
C ALA A 76 3.50 -6.67 17.79
N THR A 77 2.29 -6.13 17.93
CA THR A 77 1.61 -5.39 16.85
C THR A 77 1.16 -3.99 17.26
N GLY A 78 1.27 -3.65 18.55
CA GLY A 78 0.73 -2.40 19.11
C GLY A 78 -0.80 -2.36 19.17
N ALA A 79 -1.49 -3.46 18.87
CA ALA A 79 -2.94 -3.54 18.93
C ALA A 79 -3.45 -3.59 20.39
N ARG A 80 -4.60 -2.99 20.65
CA ARG A 80 -5.29 -3.08 21.96
C ARG A 80 -6.45 -4.06 21.84
N VAL A 81 -6.46 -5.06 22.72
CA VAL A 81 -7.49 -6.12 22.76
C VAL A 81 -8.27 -5.96 24.04
N CYS A 82 -9.61 -5.90 23.94
CA CYS A 82 -10.47 -5.67 25.09
C CYS A 82 -11.48 -6.79 25.26
N LEU A 83 -11.66 -7.26 26.49
CA LEU A 83 -12.78 -8.12 26.86
C LEU A 83 -14.04 -7.28 27.00
N ARG A 84 -15.10 -7.71 26.30
CA ARG A 84 -16.47 -7.21 26.50
C ARG A 84 -17.33 -8.37 26.97
N LEU A 85 -17.87 -8.26 28.17
CA LEU A 85 -18.91 -9.16 28.65
C LEU A 85 -20.22 -8.77 27.93
N LEU A 86 -20.81 -9.70 27.18
CA LEU A 86 -22.17 -9.55 26.69
C LEU A 86 -23.07 -10.07 27.81
N ALA A 87 -23.84 -9.20 28.44
CA ALA A 87 -24.93 -9.64 29.31
C ALA A 87 -25.98 -10.34 28.45
N GLU A 88 -26.47 -11.49 28.89
CA GLU A 88 -27.66 -12.13 28.31
C GLU A 88 -28.93 -11.35 28.69
#